data_AF-S8BHN5-F1
#
_entry.id   AF-S8BHN5-F1
#
_cell.length_a   1.000
_cell.length_b   1.000
_cell.length_c   1.000
_cell.angle_alpha   90.00
_cell.angle_beta   90.00
_cell.angle_gamma   90.00
#
_symmetry.space_group_name_H-M   'P 1'
#
loop_
_entity.id
_entity.type
_entity.pdbx_description
1 polymer ?
#
loop_
_entity_poly.entity_id
_entity_poly.type
_entity_poly.pdbx_seq_one_letter_code
_entity_poly.pdbx_strand_id
1 'polypeptide(L)'
;MPARNPTGFDMAQFKAAASPSSVYAKRDPWARNETWRYTGPFTRWNRFKGLFPGLGIATVAFTAYCAYEHLFLKDEHHHDDGHH
;
A
#
# COMPACT_ATOMS: atom_id res chain seq x y z
N MET A 1 -45.83 1.13 -0.57
CA MET A 1 -45.19 1.04 0.76
C MET A 1 -44.43 -0.28 0.81
N PRO A 2 -43.14 -0.32 1.19
CA PRO A 2 -42.46 -1.60 1.40
C PRO A 2 -43.20 -2.41 2.48
N ALA A 3 -43.34 -3.72 2.27
CA ALA A 3 -44.04 -4.60 3.19
C ALA A 3 -43.31 -4.63 4.55
N ARG A 4 -44.06 -4.46 5.65
CA ARG A 4 -43.50 -4.43 7.00
C ARG A 4 -43.00 -5.84 7.35
N ASN A 5 -41.69 -6.01 7.58
CA ASN A 5 -41.10 -7.31 7.88
C ASN A 5 -41.72 -7.88 9.17
N PRO A 6 -42.38 -9.05 9.12
CA PRO A 6 -43.04 -9.65 10.29
C PRO A 6 -42.07 -10.07 11.40
N THR A 7 -40.79 -10.23 11.09
CA THR A 7 -39.76 -10.62 12.06
C THR A 7 -39.12 -9.44 12.79
N GLY A 8 -39.37 -8.20 12.36
CA GLY A 8 -38.70 -7.01 12.90
C GLY A 8 -37.20 -6.91 12.58
N PHE A 9 -36.62 -7.90 11.88
CA PHE A 9 -35.24 -7.88 11.45
C PHE A 9 -35.03 -6.84 10.34
N ASP A 10 -34.11 -5.91 10.57
CA ASP A 10 -33.72 -4.92 9.56
C ASP A 10 -32.26 -5.13 9.15
N MET A 11 -32.06 -5.45 7.87
CA MET A 11 -30.74 -5.67 7.29
C MET A 11 -29.87 -4.40 7.34
N ALA A 12 -30.46 -3.21 7.22
CA ALA A 12 -29.72 -1.95 7.26
C ALA A 12 -29.16 -1.71 8.66
N GLN A 13 -29.97 -1.94 9.70
CA GLN A 13 -29.54 -1.84 11.09
C GLN A 13 -28.49 -2.90 11.43
N PHE A 14 -28.66 -4.14 10.94
CA PHE A 14 -27.66 -5.19 11.12
C PHE A 14 -26.31 -4.80 10.51
N LYS A 15 -26.28 -4.29 9.28
CA LYS A 15 -25.05 -3.82 8.63
C LYS A 15 -24.41 -2.65 9.38
N ALA A 16 -25.23 -1.70 9.87
CA ALA A 16 -24.74 -0.58 10.65
C ALA A 16 -24.11 -1.04 11.99
N ALA A 17 -24.73 -2.01 12.66
CA ALA A 17 -24.19 -2.62 13.87
C ALA A 17 -22.93 -3.46 13.61
N ALA A 18 -22.84 -4.14 12.47
CA ALA A 18 -21.66 -4.91 12.06
C ALA A 18 -20.51 -4.04 11.53
N SER A 19 -20.72 -2.74 11.31
CA SER A 19 -19.66 -1.83 10.88
C SER A 19 -18.53 -1.79 11.92
N PRO A 20 -17.24 -1.84 11.51
CA PRO A 20 -16.10 -1.73 12.44
C PRO A 20 -16.10 -0.45 13.30
N SER A 21 -16.79 0.61 12.84
CA SER A 21 -16.91 1.87 13.55
C SER A 21 -17.98 1.86 14.65
N SER A 22 -18.90 0.89 14.64
CA SER A 22 -20.04 0.82 15.55
C SER A 22 -19.61 0.49 16.99
N VAL A 23 -20.45 0.85 17.96
CA VAL A 23 -20.23 0.51 19.37
C VAL A 23 -20.28 -1.00 19.59
N TYR A 24 -21.15 -1.71 18.84
CA TYR A 24 -21.33 -3.15 18.96
C TYR A 24 -20.10 -3.92 18.45
N ALA A 25 -19.55 -3.53 17.29
CA ALA A 25 -18.36 -4.17 16.74
C ALA A 25 -17.12 -3.96 17.63
N LYS A 26 -16.99 -2.80 18.29
CA LYS A 26 -15.89 -2.53 19.23
C LYS A 26 -15.96 -3.35 20.52
N ARG A 27 -17.15 -3.84 20.88
CA ARG A 27 -17.38 -4.65 22.08
C ARG A 27 -17.47 -6.15 21.77
N ASP A 28 -17.04 -6.56 20.59
CA ASP A 28 -17.04 -7.95 20.20
C ASP A 28 -16.12 -8.79 21.12
N PRO A 29 -16.65 -9.78 21.87
CA PRO A 29 -15.84 -10.63 22.74
C PRO A 29 -14.87 -11.53 21.97
N TRP A 30 -15.10 -11.76 20.67
CA TRP A 30 -14.27 -12.63 19.84
C TRP A 30 -13.14 -11.89 19.12
N ALA A 31 -13.10 -10.57 19.18
CA ALA A 31 -12.12 -9.76 18.45
C ALA A 31 -10.68 -10.26 18.63
N ARG A 32 -10.28 -10.59 19.87
CA ARG A 32 -8.94 -11.12 20.17
C ARG A 32 -8.67 -12.49 19.53
N ASN A 33 -9.70 -13.34 19.46
CA ASN A 33 -9.59 -14.66 18.83
C ASN A 33 -9.52 -14.57 17.31
N GLU A 34 -10.06 -13.51 16.71
CA GLU A 34 -9.98 -13.29 15.27
C GLU A 34 -8.73 -12.51 14.84
N THR A 35 -8.09 -11.78 15.77
CA THR A 35 -6.90 -10.95 15.50
C THR A 35 -5.84 -11.66 14.67
N TRP A 36 -5.49 -12.91 14.99
CA TRP A 36 -4.43 -13.66 14.30
C TRP A 36 -4.64 -13.80 12.79
N ARG A 37 -5.90 -13.77 12.31
CA ARG A 37 -6.24 -13.87 10.88
C ARG A 37 -5.90 -12.61 10.10
N TYR A 38 -6.02 -11.46 10.77
CA TYR A 38 -5.95 -10.15 10.13
C TYR A 38 -4.70 -9.36 10.52
N THR A 39 -3.95 -9.83 11.52
CA THR A 39 -2.64 -9.30 11.88
C THR A 39 -1.50 -10.14 11.31
N GLY A 40 -0.35 -9.49 11.04
CA GLY A 40 0.87 -10.18 10.64
C GLY A 40 1.20 -10.06 9.14
N PRO A 41 1.83 -11.09 8.53
CA PRO A 41 2.46 -10.97 7.21
C PRO A 41 1.45 -10.75 6.08
N PHE A 42 0.19 -11.11 6.28
CA PHE A 42 -0.86 -11.03 5.25
C PHE A 42 -1.63 -9.71 5.23
N THR A 43 -1.23 -8.73 6.05
CA THR A 43 -1.84 -7.39 6.05
C THR A 43 -1.70 -6.71 4.69
N ARG A 44 -2.69 -5.88 4.33
CA ARG A 44 -2.67 -5.12 3.06
C ARG A 44 -1.36 -4.34 2.90
N TRP A 45 -0.90 -3.71 3.97
CA TRP A 45 0.36 -2.96 4.00
C TRP A 45 1.58 -3.82 3.66
N ASN A 46 1.69 -5.03 4.24
CA ASN A 46 2.79 -5.92 3.90
C ASN A 46 2.76 -6.41 2.45
N ARG A 47 1.57 -6.53 1.84
CA ARG A 47 1.45 -6.80 0.40
C ARG A 47 1.99 -5.63 -0.44
N PHE A 48 1.69 -4.39 -0.04
CA PHE A 48 2.20 -3.19 -0.74
C PHE A 48 3.73 -3.08 -0.71
N LYS A 49 4.39 -3.48 0.40
CA LYS A 49 5.86 -3.49 0.50
C LYS A 49 6.54 -4.40 -0.53
N GLY A 50 5.85 -5.45 -0.98
CA GLY A 50 6.36 -6.39 -1.98
C GLY A 50 6.01 -6.05 -3.42
N LEU A 51 5.37 -4.91 -3.71
CA LEU A 51 4.93 -4.59 -5.07
C LEU A 51 6.07 -4.29 -6.04
N PHE A 52 7.18 -3.76 -5.54
CA PHE A 52 8.32 -3.37 -6.37
C PHE A 52 9.62 -4.01 -5.84
N PRO A 53 9.75 -5.34 -5.97
CA PRO A 53 10.98 -6.01 -5.57
C PRO A 53 12.12 -5.48 -6.43
N GLY A 54 13.18 -4.99 -5.79
CA GLY A 54 14.38 -4.50 -6.48
C GLY A 54 14.35 -3.03 -6.92
N LEU A 55 13.24 -2.30 -6.77
CA LEU A 55 13.18 -0.86 -7.13
C LEU A 55 14.23 -0.05 -6.38
N GLY A 56 14.45 -0.33 -5.09
CA GLY A 56 15.49 0.37 -4.31
C GLY A 56 16.89 0.20 -4.90
N ILE A 57 17.25 -1.04 -5.27
CA ILE A 57 18.56 -1.34 -5.87
C ILE A 57 18.67 -0.73 -7.27
N ALA A 58 17.60 -0.84 -8.08
CA ALA A 58 17.57 -0.27 -9.42
C ALA A 58 17.75 1.25 -9.39
N THR A 59 17.06 1.97 -8.49
CA THR A 59 17.20 3.42 -8.34
C THR A 59 18.61 3.81 -7.93
N VAL A 60 19.23 3.08 -6.99
CA VAL A 60 20.62 3.34 -6.58
C VAL A 60 21.59 3.11 -7.72
N ALA A 61 21.49 1.98 -8.42
CA ALA A 61 22.37 1.66 -9.56
C ALA A 61 22.22 2.67 -10.69
N PHE A 62 20.98 3.05 -11.02
CA PHE A 62 20.70 4.06 -12.03
C PHE A 62 21.29 5.41 -11.67
N THR A 63 21.10 5.86 -10.42
CA THR A 63 21.64 7.15 -9.96
C THR A 63 23.17 7.15 -9.96
N ALA A 64 23.81 6.04 -9.54
CA ALA A 64 25.26 5.90 -9.59
C ALA A 64 25.80 5.96 -11.02
N TYR A 65 25.11 5.31 -11.97
CA TYR A 65 25.46 5.39 -13.38
C TYR A 65 25.32 6.81 -13.94
N CYS A 66 24.20 7.50 -13.65
CA CYS A 66 24.01 8.88 -14.08
C CYS A 66 25.08 9.82 -13.50
N ALA A 67 25.45 9.65 -12.23
CA ALA A 67 26.50 10.44 -11.60
C ALA A 67 27.87 10.16 -12.23
N TYR A 68 28.17 8.89 -12.52
CA TYR A 68 29.40 8.51 -13.22
C TYR A 68 29.45 9.11 -14.62
N GLU A 69 28.37 9.02 -15.39
CA GLU A 69 28.28 9.63 -16.71
C GLU A 69 28.43 11.16 -16.64
N HIS A 70 27.82 11.80 -15.64
CA HIS A 70 27.85 13.25 -15.50
C HIS A 70 29.21 13.80 -15.05
N LEU A 71 29.95 13.07 -14.22
CA LEU A 71 31.22 13.52 -13.65
C LEU A 71 32.44 13.04 -14.43
N PHE A 72 32.39 11.87 -15.06
CA PHE A 72 33.57 11.27 -15.71
C PHE A 72 33.42 11.21 -17.24
N LEU A 73 32.25 10.88 -17.79
CA LEU A 73 32.09 10.80 -19.25
C LEU A 73 31.83 12.16 -19.91
N LYS A 74 31.21 13.12 -19.21
CA LYS A 74 31.00 14.48 -19.75
C LYS A 74 32.26 15.35 -19.75
N ASP A 75 33.18 15.14 -18.82
CA ASP A 75 34.46 15.88 -18.77
C ASP A 75 35.45 15.43 -19.88
N GLU A 76 35.36 14.21 -20.39
CA GLU A 76 36.26 13.70 -21.45
C GLU A 76 35.83 14.08 -22.88
N HIS A 77 34.60 14.59 -23.10
CA HIS A 77 34.07 14.96 -24.43
C HIS A 77 33.93 16.47 -24.68
N HIS A 78 34.57 17.32 -23.86
CA HIS A 78 34.81 18.74 -24.16
C HIS A 78 36.25 18.96 -24.66
N HIS A 79 36.67 18.21 -25.68
CA HIS A 79 37.70 18.68 -26.59
C HIS A 79 37.00 19.35 -27.78
N ASP A 80 37.21 20.65 -27.83
CA ASP A 80 36.88 21.61 -28.88
C ASP A 80 37.16 21.06 -30.30
N ASP A 81 36.15 20.51 -30.97
CA ASP A 81 36.10 20.41 -32.44
C ASP A 81 35.30 21.62 -32.95
N GLY A 82 35.96 22.77 -32.97
CA GLY A 82 35.33 24.07 -33.19
C GLY A 82 36.17 25.10 -33.94
N HIS A 83 37.26 24.74 -34.62
CA HIS A 83 37.98 25.64 -35.53
C HIS A 83 38.69 24.87 -36.66
N HIS A 84 38.13 24.92 -37.88
CA HIS A 84 38.75 25.05 -39.21
C HIS A 84 37.81 24.59 -40.34
#